data_AF-A0A539D0C4-F1
#
_entry.id   AF-A0A539D0C4-F1
#
_cell.length_a   1.000
_cell.length_b   1.000
_cell.length_c   1.000
_cell.angle_alpha   90.00
_cell.angle_beta   90.00
_cell.angle_gamma   90.00
#
_symmetry.space_group_name_H-M   'P 1'
#
loop_
_entity.id
_entity.type
_entity.pdbx_description
1 polymer ?
#
loop_
_entity_poly.entity_id
_entity_poly.type
_entity_poly.pdbx_seq_one_letter_code
_entity_poly.pdbx_strand_id
1 'polypeptide(L)' 'ETAANGAIDARRRVDAALGALPLSLSGAVRAACLEGCSFADIELTRRWPARSGKLVLKLALELLANHYEAAEH' A
#
# COMPACT_ATOMS: atom_id res chain seq x y z
N GLU A 1 -7.07 27.52 -6.44
CA GLU A 1 -7.08 26.54 -7.54
C GLU A 1 -5.96 25.50 -7.44
N THR A 2 -4.71 25.89 -7.16
CA THR A 2 -3.54 24.99 -7.08
C THR A 2 -3.66 23.84 -6.06
N ALA A 3 -4.29 24.07 -4.91
CA ALA A 3 -4.45 23.04 -3.87
C ALA A 3 -5.33 21.86 -4.33
N ALA A 4 -6.35 22.13 -5.14
CA ALA A 4 -7.22 21.09 -5.69
C ALA A 4 -6.45 20.21 -6.70
N ASN A 5 -5.64 20.84 -7.57
CA ASN A 5 -4.81 20.13 -8.53
C ASN A 5 -3.75 19.26 -7.84
N GLY A 6 -3.11 19.79 -6.79
CA GLY A 6 -2.15 19.02 -5.98
C GLY A 6 -2.78 17.82 -5.27
N ALA A 7 -3.98 17.97 -4.71
CA ALA A 7 -4.70 16.87 -4.07
C ALA A 7 -5.11 15.78 -5.07
N ILE A 8 -5.54 16.17 -6.28
CA ILE A 8 -5.90 15.23 -7.35
C ILE A 8 -4.66 14.45 -7.84
N ASP A 9 -3.53 15.14 -8.03
CA ASP A 9 -2.29 14.49 -8.47
C ASP A 9 -1.77 13.51 -7.40
N ALA A 10 -1.76 13.91 -6.13
CA ALA A 10 -1.38 13.05 -5.02
C ALA A 10 -2.27 11.79 -4.96
N ARG A 11 -3.59 11.93 -5.15
CA ARG A 11 -4.51 10.78 -5.22
C ARG A 11 -4.16 9.84 -6.37
N ARG A 12 -3.92 10.38 -7.57
CA ARG A 12 -3.55 9.58 -8.75
C ARG A 12 -2.29 8.76 -8.52
N ARG A 13 -1.26 9.35 -7.90
CA ARG A 13 0.00 8.66 -7.57
C ARG A 13 -0.23 7.50 -6.60
N VAL A 14 -1.04 7.71 -5.56
CA VAL A 14 -1.39 6.65 -4.60
C VAL A 14 -2.19 5.53 -5.28
N ASP A 15 -3.17 5.88 -6.11
CA ASP A 15 -3.99 4.89 -6.81
C ASP A 15 -3.16 4.07 -7.81
N ALA A 16 -2.22 4.70 -8.52
CA ALA A 16 -1.28 4.00 -9.41
C ALA A 16 -0.38 3.03 -8.64
N ALA A 17 0.20 3.48 -7.52
CA ALA A 17 1.05 2.65 -6.67
C ALA A 17 0.27 1.43 -6.10
N LEU A 18 -0.94 1.66 -5.58
CA LEU A 18 -1.80 0.59 -5.09
C LEU A 18 -2.27 -0.36 -6.21
N GLY A 19 -2.41 0.14 -7.44
CA GLY A 19 -2.76 -0.64 -8.62
C GLY A 19 -1.62 -1.51 -9.16
N ALA A 20 -0.36 -1.17 -8.85
CA ALA A 20 0.81 -1.97 -9.21
C ALA A 20 1.00 -3.23 -8.32
N LEU A 21 0.27 -3.31 -7.19
CA LEU A 21 0.32 -4.43 -6.28
C LEU A 21 -0.71 -5.52 -6.63
N PRO A 22 -0.43 -6.80 -6.32
CA PRO A 22 -1.45 -7.83 -6.29
C PRO A 22 -2.62 -7.43 -5.38
N LEU A 23 -3.85 -7.79 -5.77
CA LEU A 23 -5.07 -7.45 -5.01
C LEU A 23 -4.99 -7.90 -3.53
N SER A 24 -4.33 -9.03 -3.27
CA SER A 24 -4.11 -9.57 -1.92
C SER A 24 -3.25 -8.67 -1.03
N LEU A 25 -2.34 -7.87 -1.63
CA LEU A 25 -1.38 -7.01 -0.94
C LEU A 25 -1.80 -5.53 -0.93
N SER A 26 -2.45 -5.05 -2.00
CA SER A 26 -2.87 -3.65 -2.12
C SER A 26 -3.70 -3.19 -0.92
N GLY A 27 -4.70 -3.99 -0.53
CA GLY A 27 -5.50 -3.68 0.64
C GLY A 27 -4.72 -3.73 1.97
N ALA A 28 -3.66 -4.54 2.06
CA ALA A 28 -2.86 -4.64 3.29
C ALA A 28 -1.96 -3.41 3.47
N VAL A 29 -1.38 -2.91 2.37
CA VAL A 29 -0.63 -1.65 2.37
C VAL A 29 -1.55 -0.48 2.73
N ARG A 30 -2.75 -0.41 2.13
CA ARG A 30 -3.73 0.63 2.47
C ARG A 30 -4.08 0.60 3.97
N ALA A 31 -4.42 -0.57 4.49
CA ALA A 31 -4.78 -0.72 5.90
C ALA A 31 -3.63 -0.31 6.84
N ALA A 32 -2.41 -0.74 6.57
CA ALA A 32 -1.26 -0.44 7.44
C ALA A 32 -0.79 1.01 7.33
N CYS A 33 -0.62 1.52 6.11
CA CYS A 33 0.07 2.80 5.87
C CYS A 33 -0.86 4.00 5.77
N LEU A 34 -2.10 3.80 5.29
CA LEU A 34 -3.04 4.91 5.06
C LEU A 34 -4.14 4.96 6.12
N GLU A 35 -4.62 3.80 6.57
CA GLU A 35 -5.68 3.70 7.59
C GLU A 35 -5.10 3.57 9.00
N GLY A 36 -3.85 3.12 9.14
CA GLY A 36 -3.16 2.99 10.43
C GLY A 36 -3.61 1.78 11.26
N CYS A 37 -4.15 0.74 10.63
CA CYS A 37 -4.58 -0.48 11.31
C CYS A 37 -3.40 -1.22 11.95
N SER A 38 -3.67 -1.90 13.07
CA SER A 38 -2.67 -2.77 13.70
C SER A 38 -2.41 -4.02 12.86
N PHE A 39 -1.22 -4.62 12.97
CA PHE A 39 -0.93 -5.87 12.27
C PHE A 39 -1.83 -7.02 12.72
N ALA A 40 -2.25 -7.04 13.98
CA ALA A 40 -3.16 -8.06 14.49
C ALA A 40 -4.55 -7.98 13.81
N ASP A 41 -5.06 -6.76 13.60
CA ASP A 41 -6.34 -6.56 12.90
C ASP A 41 -6.21 -6.94 11.43
N ILE A 42 -5.13 -6.54 10.78
CA ILE A 42 -4.86 -6.90 9.37
C ILE A 42 -4.78 -8.42 9.20
N GLU A 43 -4.06 -9.10 10.08
CA GLU A 43 -3.92 -10.57 10.07
C GLU A 43 -5.29 -11.23 10.27
N LEU A 44 -6.10 -10.75 11.21
CA LEU A 44 -7.44 -11.28 11.47
C LEU A 44 -8.38 -11.09 10.28
N THR A 45 -8.51 -9.87 9.77
CA THR A 45 -9.41 -9.53 8.66
C THR A 45 -9.06 -10.32 7.39
N ARG A 46 -7.76 -10.58 7.16
CA ARG A 46 -7.27 -11.28 5.97
C ARG A 46 -7.08 -12.79 6.17
N ARG A 47 -7.35 -13.30 7.38
CA ARG A 47 -7.14 -14.71 7.77
C ARG A 47 -5.69 -15.18 7.56
N TRP A 48 -4.73 -14.30 7.85
CA TRP A 48 -3.32 -14.66 7.81
C TRP A 48 -2.87 -15.31 9.11
N PRO A 49 -1.80 -16.13 9.08
CA PRO A 49 -1.17 -16.63 10.30
C PRO A 49 -0.69 -15.48 11.20
N ALA A 50 -0.73 -15.68 12.51
CA ALA A 50 -0.25 -14.70 13.47
C ALA A 50 1.22 -14.33 13.20
N ARG A 51 1.56 -13.04 13.37
CA ARG A 51 2.91 -12.46 13.18
C ARG A 51 3.41 -12.45 11.73
N SER A 52 2.59 -12.81 10.76
CA SER A 52 2.96 -12.75 9.33
C SER A 52 2.88 -11.34 8.75
N GLY A 53 2.10 -10.44 9.36
CA GLY A 53 1.76 -9.13 8.81
C GLY A 53 2.97 -8.27 8.48
N LYS A 54 4.00 -8.30 9.32
CA LYS A 54 5.26 -7.56 9.06
C LYS A 54 6.00 -8.08 7.84
N LEU A 55 6.11 -9.41 7.68
CA LEU A 55 6.79 -10.02 6.55
C LEU A 55 6.04 -9.76 5.25
N VAL A 56 4.72 -9.92 5.26
CA VAL A 56 3.88 -9.66 4.09
C VAL A 56 3.91 -8.18 3.71
N LEU A 57 3.85 -7.26 4.69
CA LEU A 57 3.99 -5.84 4.44
C LEU A 57 5.36 -5.52 3.84
N LYS A 58 6.45 -6.12 4.34
CA LYS A 58 7.78 -5.92 3.77
C LYS A 58 7.83 -6.29 2.28
N LEU A 59 7.31 -7.46 1.91
CA LEU A 59 7.24 -7.89 0.50
C LEU A 59 6.42 -6.92 -0.36
N ALA A 60 5.29 -6.43 0.16
CA ALA A 60 4.48 -5.45 -0.55
C ALA A 60 5.20 -4.11 -0.73
N LEU A 61 5.97 -3.66 0.27
CA LEU A 61 6.76 -2.42 0.19
C LEU A 61 7.95 -2.56 -0.78
N GLU A 62 8.57 -3.74 -0.88
CA GLU A 62 9.60 -4.00 -1.90
C GLU A 62 9.03 -3.90 -3.33
N LEU A 63 7.82 -4.42 -3.56
CA LEU A 63 7.13 -4.23 -4.86
C LEU A 63 6.83 -2.76 -5.15
N LEU A 64 6.46 -1.98 -4.13
CA LEU A 64 6.25 -0.54 -4.30
C LEU A 64 7.55 0.22 -4.56
N ALA A 65 8.66 -0.16 -3.91
CA ALA A 65 9.96 0.43 -4.20
C ALA A 65 10.31 0.26 -5.68
N ASN A 66 10.17 -0.96 -6.20
CA ASN A 66 10.36 -1.24 -7.62
C ASN A 66 9.41 -0.43 -8.52
N HIS A 67 8.16 -0.24 -8.12
CA HIS A 67 7.19 0.59 -8.87
C HIS A 67 7.64 2.05 -8.95
N TYR A 68 8.12 2.62 -7.84
CA TYR A 68 8.60 4.00 -7.83
C TYR A 68 9.91 4.16 -8.61
N GLU A 69 10.85 3.21 -8.48
CA GLU A 69 12.10 3.22 -9.25
C GLU A 69 11.85 3.09 -10.77
N ALA A 70 10.86 2.29 -11.18
CA ALA A 70 10.48 2.15 -12.58
C ALA A 70 9.72 3.38 -13.12
N ALA A 71 9.09 4.17 -12.27
CA ALA A 71 8.38 5.40 -12.67
C ALA A 71 9.32 6.62 -12.79
N GLU A 72 10.52 6.55 -12.19
CA GLU A 72 11.55 7.60 -12.26
C GLU A 72 12.44 7.51 -13.52
N HIS A 73 12.37 6.41 -14.27
CA HIS A 73 13.09 6.17 -15.54
C HIS A 73 12.16 6.27 -16.75
#